data_AF-A0A956IUV3-F1
#
_entry.id   AF-A0A956IUV3-F1
#
_cell.length_a   1.000
_cell.length_b   1.000
_cell.length_c   1.000
_cell.angle_alpha   90.00
_cell.angle_beta   90.00
_cell.angle_gamma   90.00
#
_symmetry.space_group_name_H-M   'P 1'
#
loop_
_entity.id
_entity.type
_entity.pdbx_description
1 polymer ?
#
loop_
_entity_poly.entity_id
_entity_poly.type
_entity_poly.pdbx_seq_one_letter_code
_entity_poly.pdbx_strand_id
1 'polypeptide(L)'
;MGWGSAQAASDTRWMAPYLTFTLNDPYDAVRQVGARSLRTLPGFDAFDFDPLGPEGERIERASEIIPLWFERQGQDLAGLPPEVLIEPVQGLNRDAITDLLRRRDNRPVMLSE
;
A
#
# COMPACT_ATOMS: atom_id res chain seq x y z
N MET A 1 6.35 5.67 -3.85
CA MET A 1 6.58 4.65 -4.89
C MET A 1 6.04 5.08 -6.26
N GLY A 2 5.99 6.39 -6.57
CA GLY A 2 5.37 6.88 -7.82
C GLY A 2 6.35 7.19 -8.97
N TRP A 3 7.63 6.84 -8.83
CA TRP A 3 8.64 7.14 -9.85
C TRP A 3 8.78 5.98 -10.83
N GLY A 4 8.55 6.24 -12.12
CA GLY A 4 8.43 5.19 -13.13
C GLY A 4 9.67 4.30 -13.28
N SER A 5 10.88 4.85 -13.15
CA SER A 5 12.12 4.05 -13.21
C SER A 5 12.24 3.06 -12.04
N ALA A 6 11.83 3.47 -10.83
CA ALA A 6 11.80 2.58 -9.68
C ALA A 6 10.74 1.49 -9.85
N GLN A 7 9.57 1.80 -10.41
CA GLN A 7 8.55 0.81 -10.73
C GLN A 7 9.02 -0.21 -11.76
N ALA A 8 9.70 0.24 -12.81
CA ALA A 8 10.25 -0.66 -13.83
C ALA A 8 11.34 -1.59 -13.29
N ALA A 9 12.17 -1.10 -12.37
CA ALA A 9 13.24 -1.90 -11.76
C ALA A 9 12.74 -2.86 -10.68
N SER A 10 11.72 -2.46 -9.90
CA SER A 10 11.25 -3.22 -8.74
C SER A 10 10.01 -4.06 -9.02
N ASP A 11 9.36 -3.91 -10.17
CA ASP A 11 8.01 -4.44 -10.44
C ASP A 11 6.92 -3.68 -9.63
N THR A 12 5.71 -3.59 -10.17
CA THR A 12 4.54 -2.98 -9.51
C THR A 12 3.65 -3.99 -8.79
N ARG A 13 3.76 -5.29 -9.12
CA ARG A 13 2.84 -6.34 -8.66
C ARG A 13 2.74 -6.46 -7.14
N TRP A 14 3.78 -6.11 -6.40
CA TRP A 14 3.79 -6.20 -4.93
C TRP A 14 3.40 -4.91 -4.22
N MET A 15 3.33 -3.76 -4.91
CA MET A 15 3.30 -2.45 -4.26
C MET A 15 1.94 -2.08 -3.64
N ALA A 16 0.84 -2.43 -4.31
CA ALA A 16 -0.50 -2.00 -3.89
C ALA A 16 -0.87 -2.46 -2.45
N PRO A 17 -0.59 -3.72 -2.05
CA PRO A 17 -0.84 -4.14 -0.68
C PRO A 17 -0.09 -3.33 0.38
N TYR A 18 1.18 -2.98 0.13
CA TYR A 18 1.96 -2.18 1.08
C TYR A 18 1.50 -0.73 1.18
N LEU A 19 0.96 -0.18 0.10
CA LEU A 19 0.41 1.17 0.13
C LEU A 19 -0.80 1.27 1.08
N THR A 20 -1.58 0.20 1.29
CA THR A 20 -2.71 0.20 2.24
C THR A 20 -2.30 0.62 3.66
N PHE A 21 -1.08 0.25 4.11
CA PHE A 21 -0.56 0.66 5.42
C PHE A 21 -0.26 2.16 5.49
N THR A 22 0.10 2.76 4.36
CA THR A 22 0.38 4.22 4.27
C THR A 22 -0.90 5.04 4.15
N LEU A 23 -1.98 4.46 3.62
CA LEU A 23 -3.28 5.12 3.50
C LEU A 23 -3.96 5.35 4.85
N ASN A 24 -3.61 4.56 5.87
CA ASN A 24 -4.10 4.71 7.23
C ASN A 24 -3.03 5.24 8.20
N ASP A 25 -2.01 5.92 7.67
CA ASP A 25 -0.95 6.48 8.48
C ASP A 25 -1.44 7.65 9.35
N PRO A 26 -0.95 7.82 10.60
CA PRO A 26 -1.31 8.96 11.44
C PRO A 26 -0.96 10.31 10.81
N TYR A 27 0.01 10.37 9.90
CA TYR A 27 0.41 11.60 9.23
C TYR A 27 -0.29 11.80 7.88
N ASP A 28 -0.97 12.93 7.74
CA ASP A 28 -1.68 13.33 6.52
C ASP A 28 -0.78 13.33 5.29
N ALA A 29 0.47 13.80 5.44
CA ALA A 29 1.45 13.80 4.36
C ALA A 29 1.77 12.39 3.86
N VAL A 30 1.86 11.40 4.76
CA VAL A 30 2.11 10.01 4.39
C VAL A 30 0.90 9.43 3.67
N ARG A 31 -0.32 9.69 4.15
CA ARG A 31 -1.56 9.28 3.46
C ARG A 31 -1.65 9.86 2.06
N GLN A 32 -1.33 11.14 1.89
CA GLN A 32 -1.33 11.81 0.58
C GLN A 32 -0.32 11.20 -0.40
N VAL A 33 0.92 10.94 0.05
CA VAL A 33 1.95 10.30 -0.78
C VAL A 33 1.58 8.85 -1.12
N GLY A 34 0.97 8.14 -0.18
CA GLY A 34 0.40 6.81 -0.37
C GLY A 34 -0.65 6.79 -1.46
N ALA A 35 -1.66 7.66 -1.35
CA ALA A 35 -2.75 7.79 -2.32
C ALA A 35 -2.24 8.19 -3.71
N ARG A 36 -1.29 9.12 -3.79
CA ARG A 36 -0.67 9.52 -5.06
C ARG A 36 0.12 8.38 -5.68
N SER A 37 0.89 7.63 -4.88
CA SER A 37 1.64 6.47 -5.36
C SER A 37 0.70 5.38 -5.86
N LEU A 38 -0.42 5.12 -5.17
CA LEU A 38 -1.40 4.12 -5.57
C LEU A 38 -1.98 4.42 -6.95
N ARG A 39 -2.34 5.68 -7.23
CA ARG A 39 -2.86 6.10 -8.54
C ARG A 39 -1.86 5.96 -9.69
N THR A 40 -0.57 5.74 -9.40
CA THR A 40 0.42 5.45 -10.45
C THR A 40 0.50 3.96 -10.80
N LEU A 41 -0.13 3.08 -10.01
CA LEU A 41 -0.07 1.65 -10.24
C LEU A 41 -1.13 1.21 -11.27
N PRO A 42 -0.80 0.25 -12.16
CA PRO A 42 -1.76 -0.30 -13.12
C PRO A 42 -3.05 -0.78 -12.44
N GLY A 43 -4.19 -0.29 -12.94
CA GLY A 43 -5.54 -0.59 -12.44
C GLY A 43 -6.01 0.29 -11.28
N PHE A 44 -5.12 1.06 -10.63
CA PHE A 44 -5.48 1.91 -9.50
C PHE A 44 -5.54 3.41 -9.85
N ASP A 45 -5.37 3.76 -11.12
CA ASP A 45 -5.40 5.13 -11.64
C ASP A 45 -6.69 5.87 -11.30
N ALA A 46 -7.84 5.20 -11.42
CA ALA A 46 -9.15 5.71 -11.08
C ALA A 46 -9.60 5.41 -9.65
N PHE A 47 -8.71 4.87 -8.78
CA PHE A 47 -9.09 4.56 -7.40
C PHE A 47 -9.32 5.84 -6.60
N ASP A 48 -10.56 6.03 -6.17
CA ASP A 48 -10.93 7.19 -5.37
C ASP A 48 -10.68 6.95 -3.88
N PHE A 49 -9.93 7.88 -3.29
CA PHE A 49 -9.47 7.87 -1.91
C PHE A 49 -9.16 9.31 -1.48
N ASP A 50 -9.88 9.77 -0.47
CA ASP A 50 -9.62 11.04 0.20
C ASP A 50 -8.68 10.82 1.40
N PRO A 51 -7.41 11.25 1.34
CA PRO A 51 -6.47 11.12 2.46
C PRO A 51 -6.81 12.00 3.66
N LEU A 52 -7.67 13.02 3.50
CA LEU A 52 -8.09 13.94 4.56
C LEU A 52 -9.51 13.68 5.05
N GLY A 53 -10.23 12.75 4.40
CA GLY A 53 -11.59 12.37 4.76
C GLY A 53 -11.68 11.68 6.12
N PRO A 54 -12.89 11.40 6.64
CA PRO A 54 -13.10 10.73 7.93
C PRO A 54 -12.39 9.38 8.03
N GLU A 55 -11.89 9.03 9.22
CA GLU A 55 -11.14 7.78 9.42
C GLU A 55 -11.90 6.52 9.00
N GLY A 56 -13.19 6.43 9.34
CA GLY A 56 -14.04 5.30 8.96
C GLY A 56 -14.11 5.10 7.44
N GLU A 57 -14.31 6.19 6.70
CA GLU A 57 -14.34 6.17 5.23
C GLU A 57 -12.99 5.76 4.65
N ARG A 58 -11.87 6.28 5.20
CA ARG A 58 -10.53 5.89 4.76
C ARG A 58 -10.28 4.39 4.97
N ILE A 59 -10.65 3.85 6.13
CA ILE A 59 -10.49 2.43 6.45
C ILE A 59 -11.34 1.57 5.51
N GLU A 60 -12.60 1.94 5.30
CA GLU A 60 -13.51 1.24 4.40
C GLU A 60 -12.94 1.20 2.99
N ARG A 61 -12.59 2.36 2.42
CA ARG A 61 -12.00 2.45 1.08
C ARG A 61 -10.68 1.67 0.99
N ALA A 62 -9.77 1.81 1.95
CA ALA A 62 -8.51 1.08 1.93
C ALA A 62 -8.68 -0.45 1.99
N SER A 63 -9.76 -0.95 2.61
CA SER A 63 -10.05 -2.38 2.69
C SER A 63 -10.37 -3.03 1.33
N GLU A 64 -10.84 -2.24 0.36
CA GLU A 64 -11.17 -2.69 -1.00
C GLU A 64 -9.93 -2.99 -1.85
N ILE A 65 -8.76 -2.44 -1.47
CA ILE A 65 -7.54 -2.53 -2.28
C ILE A 65 -7.00 -3.96 -2.36
N ILE A 66 -6.99 -4.71 -1.26
CA ILE A 66 -6.44 -6.06 -1.23
C ILE A 66 -7.25 -7.04 -2.10
N PRO A 67 -8.60 -7.10 -1.97
CA PRO A 67 -9.43 -7.90 -2.88
C PRO A 67 -9.20 -7.51 -4.35
N LEU A 68 -9.25 -6.22 -4.65
CA LEU A 68 -9.09 -5.70 -6.01
C LEU A 68 -7.71 -6.01 -6.60
N TRP A 69 -6.67 -5.91 -5.79
CA TRP A 69 -5.31 -6.30 -6.16
C TRP A 69 -5.22 -7.79 -6.49
N PHE A 70 -5.78 -8.65 -5.64
CA PHE A 70 -5.74 -10.10 -5.82
C PHE A 70 -6.50 -10.54 -7.08
N GLU A 71 -7.68 -9.96 -7.32
CA GLU A 71 -8.47 -10.21 -8.54
C GLU A 71 -7.70 -9.84 -9.81
N ARG A 72 -6.97 -8.72 -9.79
CA ARG A 72 -6.29 -8.17 -10.98
C ARG A 72 -4.97 -8.82 -11.30
N GLN A 73 -4.17 -9.12 -10.28
CA GLN A 73 -2.90 -9.80 -10.49
C GLN A 73 -3.11 -11.26 -10.92
N GLY A 74 -4.31 -11.81 -10.65
CA GLY A 74 -4.52 -13.25 -10.73
C GLY A 74 -3.51 -13.96 -9.83
N GLN A 75 -3.45 -15.28 -9.87
CA GLN A 75 -2.43 -16.01 -9.13
C GLN A 75 -1.01 -15.84 -9.71
N ASP A 76 -0.79 -14.85 -10.61
CA ASP A 76 0.52 -14.53 -11.20
C ASP A 76 1.39 -13.67 -10.28
N LEU A 77 1.45 -14.11 -9.02
CA LEU A 77 2.41 -13.68 -8.02
C LEU A 77 3.66 -14.58 -8.04
N ALA A 78 3.70 -15.56 -8.95
CA ALA A 78 4.85 -16.40 -9.18
C ALA A 78 6.07 -15.56 -9.58
N GLY A 79 7.23 -15.95 -9.07
CA GLY A 79 8.50 -15.26 -9.35
C GLY A 79 8.69 -13.92 -8.63
N LEU A 80 7.75 -13.50 -7.76
CA LEU A 80 8.04 -12.41 -6.82
C LEU A 80 9.13 -12.85 -5.84
N PRO A 81 10.09 -11.97 -5.52
CA PRO A 81 11.13 -12.26 -4.55
C PRO A 81 10.54 -12.46 -3.15
N PRO A 82 11.00 -13.43 -2.35
CA PRO A 82 10.46 -13.69 -1.01
C PRO A 82 10.59 -12.46 -0.07
N GLU A 83 11.53 -11.56 -0.36
CA GLU A 83 11.76 -10.33 0.39
C GLU A 83 10.59 -9.33 0.34
N VAL A 84 9.69 -9.44 -0.64
CA VAL A 84 8.47 -8.61 -0.70
C VAL A 84 7.29 -9.23 0.06
N LEU A 85 7.53 -10.28 0.87
CA LEU A 85 6.59 -10.89 1.82
C LEU A 85 5.18 -11.15 1.24
N ILE A 86 5.12 -11.50 -0.05
CA ILE A 86 3.91 -11.92 -0.74
C ILE A 86 4.11 -13.36 -1.17
N GLU A 87 3.24 -14.23 -0.68
CA GLU A 87 3.21 -15.64 -1.02
C GLU A 87 2.16 -15.88 -2.11
N PRO A 88 2.49 -16.61 -3.21
CA PRO A 88 1.61 -16.71 -4.38
C PRO A 88 0.21 -17.26 -4.12
N VAL A 89 0.03 -18.05 -3.06
CA VAL A 89 -1.24 -18.69 -2.70
C VAL A 89 -1.88 -18.05 -1.46
N GLN A 90 -1.06 -17.60 -0.51
CA GLN A 90 -1.53 -17.13 0.80
C GLN A 90 -1.72 -15.60 0.83
N GLY A 91 -1.23 -14.89 -0.19
CA GLY A 91 -1.22 -13.43 -0.23
C GLY A 91 -0.12 -12.87 0.67
N LEU A 92 -0.41 -11.80 1.40
CA LEU A 92 0.59 -11.16 2.26
C LEU A 92 0.99 -12.07 3.43
N ASN A 93 2.28 -12.15 3.75
CA ASN A 93 2.77 -12.72 4.99
C ASN A 93 2.47 -11.74 6.15
N ARG A 94 1.25 -11.86 6.70
CA ARG A 94 0.70 -10.91 7.68
C ARG A 94 1.52 -10.85 8.96
N ASP A 95 2.09 -11.95 9.41
CA ASP A 95 2.85 -12.01 10.66
C ASP A 95 4.15 -11.22 10.53
N ALA A 96 4.93 -11.47 9.48
CA ALA A 96 6.16 -10.73 9.22
C ALA A 96 5.89 -9.23 9.03
N ILE A 97 4.83 -8.88 8.30
CA ILE A 97 4.46 -7.48 8.09
C ILE A 97 4.00 -6.82 9.38
N THR A 98 3.20 -7.51 10.20
CA THR A 98 2.74 -6.99 11.50
C THR A 98 3.94 -6.74 12.42
N ASP A 99 4.91 -7.63 12.45
CA ASP A 99 6.13 -7.46 13.24
C ASP A 99 6.99 -6.29 12.77
N LEU A 100 7.06 -6.04 11.46
CA LEU A 100 7.72 -4.84 10.92
C LEU A 100 6.97 -3.56 11.31
N LEU A 101 5.64 -3.55 11.18
CA LEU A 101 4.81 -2.39 11.52
C LEU A 101 4.87 -2.05 13.02
N ARG A 102 4.96 -3.06 13.90
CA ARG A 102 5.14 -2.84 15.36
C ARG A 102 6.46 -2.15 15.71
N ARG A 103 7.49 -2.33 14.89
CA ARG A 103 8.81 -1.69 15.08
C ARG A 103 8.86 -0.29 14.50
N ARG A 104 7.82 0.16 13.78
CA ARG A 104 7.75 1.49 13.21
C ARG A 104 7.66 2.52 14.34
N ASP A 105 8.58 3.48 14.34
CA ASP A 105 8.50 4.64 15.23
C ASP A 105 7.29 5.50 14.82
N ASN A 106 6.31 5.60 15.71
CA ASN A 106 5.09 6.40 15.53
C ASN A 106 5.06 7.62 16.46
N ARG A 107 6.21 8.05 17.02
CA ARG A 107 6.28 9.25 17.85
C ARG A 107 5.68 10.44 17.10
N PRO A 108 4.70 11.16 17.69
CA PRO A 108 4.09 12.33 17.06
C PRO A 108 5.13 13.39 16.72
N VAL A 109 5.13 13.83 15.46
CA VAL A 109 5.92 14.95 14.96
C VAL A 109 4.94 16.08 14.68
N MET A 110 5.10 17.20 15.37
CA MET A 110 4.39 18.44 15.05
C MET A 110 5.14 19.10 13.90
N LEU A 111 4.53 19.14 12.72
CA LEU A 111 5.04 19.94 11.61
C LEU A 111 4.60 21.38 11.84
N SER A 112 5.56 22.28 12.10
CA SER A 112 5.30 23.72 12.07
C SER A 112 5.04 24.12 10.62
N GLU A 113 3.88 24.69 10.33
CA GLU A 113 3.61 25.38 9.05
C GLU A 113 4.32 26.74 8.98
#